data_AF-X0Y802-F1
#
_entry.id   AF-X0Y802-F1
#
_cell.length_a   1.000
_cell.length_b   1.000
_cell.length_c   1.000
_cell.angle_alpha   90.00
_cell.angle_beta   90.00
_cell.angle_gamma   90.00
#
_symmetry.space_group_name_H-M   'P 1'
#
loop_
_entity.id
_entity.type
_entity.pdbx_description
1 polymer ?
#
loop_
_entity_poly.entity_id
_entity_poly.type
_entity_poly.pdbx_seq_one_letter_code
_entity_poly.pdbx_strand_id
1 'polypeptide(L)' 'EQIAVDGPVTGLDEEGNLLCRVADEISNEVRLGDDALQQILDRYGTRQATELILCISYFNMLSRFLESTRVELEEESPL' A
#
# COMPACT_ATOMS: atom_id res chain seq x y z
N GLU A 1 -14.23 -12.57 -2.99
CA GLU A 1 -14.74 -11.97 -1.76
C GLU A 1 -15.03 -10.51 -2.02
N GLN A 2 -16.24 -10.04 -1.72
CA GLN A 2 -16.59 -8.62 -1.85
C GLN A 2 -16.04 -7.90 -0.62
N ILE A 3 -15.11 -6.97 -0.82
CA ILE A 3 -14.72 -6.00 0.21
C ILE A 3 -15.86 -4.96 0.24
N ALA A 4 -16.99 -5.34 0.83
CA ALA A 4 -18.12 -4.45 1.07
C ALA A 4 -18.44 -4.56 2.55
N VAL A 5 -18.07 -3.53 3.31
CA VAL A 5 -18.55 -3.34 4.67
C VAL A 5 -19.95 -2.73 4.57
N ASP A 6 -20.94 -3.36 5.20
CA ASP A 6 -22.35 -2.92 5.17
C ASP A 6 -22.51 -1.57 5.88
N GLY A 7 -22.32 -0.45 5.16
CA GLY A 7 -22.62 0.89 5.64
C GLY A 7 -21.67 1.99 5.14
N PRO A 8 -21.95 3.26 5.50
CA PRO A 8 -21.06 4.38 5.19
C PRO A 8 -19.70 4.18 5.88
N VAL A 9 -18.62 4.27 5.11
CA VAL A 9 -17.25 4.22 5.63
C VAL A 9 -16.99 5.44 6.51
N THR A 10 -16.83 5.25 7.81
CA THR A 10 -16.52 6.32 8.77
C THR A 10 -15.03 6.44 9.08
N GLY A 11 -14.22 5.46 8.65
CA GLY A 11 -12.78 5.41 8.89
C GLY A 11 -12.21 4.02 8.60
N LEU A 12 -10.90 3.90 8.73
CA LEU A 12 -10.18 2.62 8.71
C LEU A 12 -10.04 2.07 10.13
N ASP A 13 -9.98 0.75 10.24
CA ASP A 13 -9.61 0.07 11.48
C ASP A 13 -8.10 0.19 11.74
N GLU A 14 -7.63 -0.31 12.89
CA GLU A 14 -6.22 -0.22 13.28
C GLU A 14 -5.30 -0.88 12.25
N GLU A 15 -5.74 -1.98 11.64
CA GLU A 15 -5.01 -2.68 10.61
C GLU A 15 -4.91 -1.87 9.31
N GLY A 16 -6.03 -1.34 8.83
CA GLY A 16 -6.05 -0.47 7.65
C GLY A 16 -5.18 0.76 7.85
N ASN A 17 -5.21 1.38 9.02
CA ASN A 17 -4.33 2.52 9.34
C ASN A 17 -2.85 2.12 9.35
N LEU A 18 -2.49 0.95 9.88
CA LEU A 18 -1.12 0.44 9.85
C LEU A 18 -0.64 0.20 8.41
N LEU A 19 -1.48 -0.41 7.57
CA LEU A 19 -1.14 -0.67 6.16
C LEU A 19 -0.97 0.64 5.37
N CYS A 20 -1.84 1.64 5.59
CA CYS A 20 -1.67 2.97 5.00
C CYS A 20 -0.36 3.62 5.45
N ARG A 21 -0.04 3.58 6.75
CA ARG A 21 1.22 4.11 7.27
C ARG A 21 2.44 3.45 6.63
N VAL A 22 2.43 2.12 6.50
CA VAL A 22 3.53 1.37 5.86
C VAL A 22 3.70 1.78 4.40
N ALA A 23 2.60 1.95 3.67
CA ALA A 23 2.63 2.44 2.29
C ALA A 23 3.20 3.86 2.22
N ASP A 24 2.73 4.77 3.07
CA ASP A 24 3.19 6.15 3.11
C ASP A 24 4.69 6.26 3.42
N GLU A 25 5.19 5.52 4.41
CA GLU A 25 6.62 5.53 4.78
C GLU A 25 7.48 5.02 3.61
N ILE A 26 7.10 3.92 2.96
CA ILE A 26 7.88 3.39 1.81
C ILE A 26 7.81 4.34 0.61
N SER A 27 6.65 4.96 0.34
CA SER A 27 6.44 5.80 -0.84
C SER A 27 7.04 7.20 -0.70
N ASN A 28 6.90 7.82 0.49
CA ASN A 28 7.26 9.22 0.71
C ASN A 28 8.58 9.39 1.47
N GLU A 29 8.95 8.45 2.34
CA GLU A 29 10.15 8.53 3.18
C GLU A 29 11.30 7.64 2.68
N VAL A 30 11.12 7.01 1.51
CA VAL A 30 12.09 6.14 0.81
C VAL A 30 12.35 4.79 1.51
N ARG A 31 12.03 4.67 2.81
CA ARG A 31 12.16 3.44 3.57
C ARG A 31 11.08 3.32 4.63
N LEU A 32 10.75 2.08 4.97
CA LEU A 32 9.92 1.77 6.12
C LEU A 32 10.71 1.99 7.42
N GLY A 33 10.11 2.64 8.40
CA GLY A 33 10.68 2.82 9.73
C GLY A 33 10.68 1.53 10.56
N ASP A 34 11.60 1.44 11.53
CA ASP A 34 11.78 0.23 12.35
C ASP A 34 10.52 -0.14 13.15
N ASP A 35 9.79 0.86 13.66
CA ASP A 35 8.54 0.68 14.40
C ASP A 35 7.44 0.05 13.53
N ALA A 36 7.17 0.63 12.35
CA ALA A 36 6.17 0.12 11.44
C ALA A 36 6.55 -1.27 10.89
N LEU A 37 7.84 -1.49 10.60
CA LEU A 37 8.38 -2.79 10.20
C LEU A 37 8.13 -3.85 11.28
N GLN A 38 8.43 -3.55 12.54
CA GLN A 38 8.21 -4.48 13.64
C GLN A 38 6.72 -4.82 13.79
N GLN A 39 5.84 -3.82 13.69
CA GLN A 39 4.40 -4.03 13.80
C GLN A 39 3.85 -4.95 12.70
N ILE A 40 4.28 -4.79 11.44
CA ILE A 40 3.82 -5.70 10.37
C ILE A 40 4.46 -7.08 10.46
N LEU A 41 5.69 -7.20 10.98
CA LEU A 41 6.32 -8.49 11.24
C LEU A 41 5.61 -9.24 12.36
N ASP A 42 5.22 -8.56 13.43
CA ASP A 42 4.49 -9.16 14.55
C ASP A 42 3.09 -9.60 14.13
N ARG A 43 2.42 -8.82 13.27
CA ARG A 43 1.06 -9.10 12.81
C ARG A 43 0.98 -10.19 11.75
N TYR A 44 1.84 -10.14 10.74
CA TYR A 44 1.73 -10.99 9.54
C TYR A 44 2.87 -12.02 9.41
N GLY A 45 3.91 -11.89 10.23
CA GLY A 45 5.13 -12.68 10.09
C GLY A 45 5.96 -12.26 8.87
N THR A 46 7.17 -12.83 8.79
CA THR A 46 8.18 -12.43 7.80
C THR A 46 7.69 -12.55 6.36
N ARG A 47 6.99 -13.63 6.02
CA ARG A 47 6.59 -13.91 4.64
C ARG A 47 5.60 -12.86 4.11
N GLN A 48 4.49 -12.68 4.80
CA GLN A 48 3.44 -11.76 4.37
C GLN A 48 3.90 -10.30 4.46
N ALA A 49 4.69 -9.94 5.49
CA ALA A 49 5.30 -8.61 5.55
C ALA A 49 6.23 -8.35 4.35
N THR A 50 7.01 -9.36 3.92
CA THR A 50 7.85 -9.25 2.72
C THR A 50 7.01 -9.09 1.45
N GLU A 51 5.93 -9.88 1.32
CA GLU A 51 5.00 -9.78 0.18
C GLU A 51 4.35 -8.39 0.12
N LEU A 52 3.96 -7.81 1.26
CA LEU A 52 3.43 -6.45 1.38
C LEU A 52 4.46 -5.39 0.94
N ILE A 53 5.67 -5.44 1.50
CA ILE A 53 6.75 -4.49 1.16
C ILE A 53 7.07 -4.56 -0.33
N LEU A 54 7.13 -5.77 -0.89
CA LEU A 54 7.39 -5.99 -2.32
C LEU A 54 6.28 -5.40 -3.19
N CYS A 55 5.02 -5.62 -2.81
CA CYS A 55 3.85 -5.07 -3.53
C CYS A 55 3.91 -3.54 -3.59
N ILE A 56 4.11 -2.88 -2.44
CA ILE A 56 4.21 -1.41 -2.37
C ILE A 56 5.41 -0.92 -3.19
N SER A 57 6.57 -1.56 -3.05
CA SER A 57 7.78 -1.21 -3.79
C SER A 57 7.61 -1.33 -5.30
N TYR A 58 6.88 -2.35 -5.75
CA TYR A 58 6.58 -2.55 -7.17
C TYR A 58 5.72 -1.41 -7.72
N PHE A 59 4.63 -1.03 -7.05
CA PHE A 59 3.81 0.11 -7.48
C PHE A 59 4.58 1.42 -7.45
N ASN A 60 5.44 1.61 -6.45
CA ASN A 60 6.35 2.75 -6.39
C ASN A 60 7.33 2.83 -7.56
N MET A 61 7.84 1.69 -8.04
CA MET A 61 8.65 1.64 -9.25
C MET A 61 7.80 1.93 -10.50
N LEU A 62 6.64 1.28 -10.60
CA LEU A 62 5.74 1.41 -11.74
C LEU A 62 5.25 2.85 -11.92
N SER A 63 4.81 3.50 -10.83
CA SER A 63 4.39 4.91 -10.86
C SER A 63 5.53 5.80 -11.38
N ARG A 64 6.77 5.62 -10.89
CA ARG A 64 7.91 6.40 -11.39
C ARG A 64 8.18 6.19 -12.87
N PHE A 65 7.99 4.96 -13.37
CA PHE A 65 8.13 4.66 -14.79
C PHE A 65 7.03 5.33 -15.63
N LEU A 66 5.76 5.16 -15.26
CA LEU A 66 4.61 5.74 -15.98
C LEU A 66 4.68 7.26 -16.02
N GLU A 67 4.98 7.90 -14.89
CA GLU A 67 5.14 9.36 -14.79
C GLU A 67 6.31 9.86 -15.65
N SER A 68 7.45 9.17 -15.62
CA SER A 68 8.63 9.57 -16.40
C SER A 68 8.42 9.41 -17.91
N THR A 69 7.57 8.47 -18.31
CA THR A 69 7.23 8.19 -19.72
C THR A 69 6.00 8.95 -20.20
N ARG A 70 5.31 9.66 -19.30
CA ARG A 70 4.06 10.39 -19.57
C ARG A 70 3.00 9.52 -20.23
N VAL A 71 2.84 8.29 -19.74
CA VAL A 71 1.75 7.41 -20.17
C VAL A 71 0.43 8.08 -19.80
N GLU A 72 -0.42 8.30 -20.79
CA GLU A 72 -1.75 8.89 -20.60
C GLU A 72 -2.69 7.87 -19.94
N LEU A 73 -3.56 8.36 -19.05
CA LEU A 73 -4.63 7.54 -18.48
C LEU A 73 -5.70 7.31 -19.55
N GLU A 74 -6.23 6.09 -19.59
CA GLU A 74 -7.38 5.77 -20.43
C GLU A 74 -8.60 6.58 -19.97
N GLU A 75 -9.35 7.16 -20.91
CA GLU A 75 -10.51 8.02 -20.61
C GLU A 75 -11.67 7.24 -19.96
N GLU A 76 -11.75 5.93 -20.22
CA GLU A 76 -12.71 5.03 -19.59
C GLU A 76 -11.99 4.17 -18.55
N SER A 77 -12.42 4.31 -17.29
CA SER A 77 -12.03 3.32 -16.28
C SER A 77 -12.68 1.98 -16.65
N PRO A 78 -11.94 0.86 -16.70
CA PRO A 78 -12.50 -0.44 -17.01
C PRO A 78 -13.34 -1.03 -15.85
N LEU A 79 -13.62 -0.24 -14.81
CA LEU A 79 -14.40 -0.60 -13.62
C LEU A 79 -15.70 0.22 -13.53
#